data_AF-A0A1Y5I2D3-F1
#
_entry.id   AF-A0A1Y5I2D3-F1
#
_cell.length_a   1.000
_cell.length_b   1.000
_cell.length_c   1.000
_cell.angle_alpha   90.00
_cell.angle_beta   90.00
_cell.angle_gamma   90.00
#
_symmetry.space_group_name_H-M   'P 1'
#
loop_
_entity.id
_entity.type
_entity.pdbx_description
1 polymer ?
#
loop_
_entity_poly.entity_id
_entity_poly.type
_entity_poly.pdbx_seq_one_letter_code
_entity_poly.pdbx_strand_id
1 'polypeptide(L)'
;MCARTSHGTSVTVRARASPARARARRATRACATRREVVDGFVAVAASALASELAGVSPALALLQPNDEEDEAFLAKARENRAKRIQSEVQKEKRYVNDAGLKLDENASKVQVAVYKLSKSGAAIARGDLGGASSELAAGGDWASQATSAAEALGAGESRARFEKSVAELARQCDGGDESAAKAAFVASSRALKELAEEAKVVDKLRLL
;
A
#
# COMPACT_ATOMS: atom_id res chain seq x y z
N MET A 1 -51.87 -46.95 -16.55
CA MET A 1 -51.22 -48.27 -16.37
C MET A 1 -49.71 -48.08 -16.39
N CYS A 2 -49.06 -48.34 -15.24
CA CYS A 2 -47.72 -48.92 -15.03
C CYS A 2 -46.49 -48.26 -15.71
N ALA A 3 -45.31 -48.07 -15.10
CA ALA A 3 -44.80 -48.38 -13.77
C ALA A 3 -43.56 -47.51 -13.45
N ARG A 4 -43.27 -47.46 -12.15
CA ARG A 4 -42.17 -46.84 -11.41
C ARG A 4 -40.86 -47.61 -11.61
N THR A 5 -39.72 -46.92 -11.70
CA THR A 5 -38.46 -47.36 -11.03
C THR A 5 -37.47 -46.22 -10.87
N SER A 6 -37.22 -45.89 -9.60
CA SER A 6 -36.17 -45.08 -9.00
C SER A 6 -34.83 -45.81 -9.01
N HIS A 7 -33.69 -45.16 -9.30
CA HIS A 7 -32.38 -45.56 -8.77
C HIS A 7 -31.63 -44.28 -8.33
N GLY A 8 -31.53 -44.11 -7.01
CA GLY A 8 -30.60 -43.16 -6.40
C GLY A 8 -29.22 -43.79 -6.28
N THR A 9 -28.17 -42.98 -6.43
CA THR A 9 -26.84 -43.33 -5.96
C THR A 9 -26.31 -42.16 -5.17
N SER A 10 -25.98 -42.44 -3.91
CA SER A 10 -25.50 -41.49 -2.91
C SER A 10 -24.05 -41.84 -2.56
N VAL A 11 -23.37 -40.86 -1.94
CA VAL A 11 -22.11 -40.94 -1.18
C VAL A 11 -20.84 -41.18 -2.05
N THR A 12 -19.69 -40.52 -1.87
CA THR A 12 -19.02 -40.00 -0.66
C THR A 12 -18.04 -38.87 -0.98
N VAL A 13 -18.18 -37.76 -0.24
CA VAL A 13 -17.11 -36.77 0.00
C VAL A 13 -16.10 -37.38 0.96
N ARG A 14 -14.83 -37.45 0.57
CA ARG A 14 -13.73 -37.86 1.45
C ARG A 14 -12.94 -36.63 1.89
N ALA A 15 -13.37 -36.06 3.02
CA ALA A 15 -12.55 -35.13 3.79
C ALA A 15 -11.32 -35.87 4.32
N ARG A 16 -10.12 -35.38 4.02
CA ARG A 16 -8.90 -35.82 4.69
C ARG A 16 -8.64 -34.91 5.89
N ALA A 17 -8.64 -35.54 7.05
CA ALA A 17 -8.39 -34.96 8.35
C ALA A 17 -6.94 -34.47 8.51
N SER A 18 -6.81 -33.28 9.09
CA SER A 18 -5.58 -32.79 9.71
C SER A 18 -5.22 -33.61 10.96
N PRO A 19 -3.96 -33.95 11.20
CA PRO A 19 -3.51 -34.37 12.51
C PRO A 19 -3.22 -33.14 13.38
N ALA A 20 -3.93 -33.07 14.51
CA ALA A 20 -3.62 -32.20 15.62
C ALA A 20 -2.44 -32.75 16.46
N ARG A 21 -1.88 -31.87 17.28
CA ARG A 21 -1.01 -32.07 18.47
C ARG A 21 0.49 -32.24 18.25
N ALA A 22 1.22 -31.17 18.59
CA ALA A 22 2.25 -31.27 19.63
C ALA A 22 2.24 -29.99 20.48
N ARG A 23 1.97 -30.16 21.77
CA ARG A 23 2.07 -29.15 22.84
C ARG A 23 3.50 -29.16 23.40
N ALA A 24 3.88 -28.00 23.96
CA ALA A 24 4.96 -27.77 24.92
C ALA A 24 6.39 -27.76 24.31
N ARG A 25 7.30 -26.87 24.69
CA ARG A 25 7.53 -26.24 25.99
C ARG A 25 8.06 -24.81 25.83
N ARG A 26 7.49 -23.92 26.65
CA ARG A 26 8.01 -22.60 26.99
C ARG A 26 9.21 -22.81 27.90
N ALA A 27 10.41 -22.39 27.48
CA ALA A 27 11.58 -22.34 28.35
C ALA A 27 11.79 -20.89 28.79
N THR A 28 11.15 -20.52 29.89
CA THR A 28 11.50 -19.33 30.67
C THR A 28 12.78 -19.64 31.44
N ARG A 29 13.93 -19.10 31.02
CA ARG A 29 15.12 -19.05 31.88
C ARG A 29 15.00 -17.82 32.77
N ALA A 30 14.48 -18.06 33.97
CA ALA A 30 14.55 -17.13 35.08
C ALA A 30 16.01 -16.99 35.53
N CYS A 31 16.44 -15.74 35.67
CA CYS A 31 17.65 -15.35 36.37
C CYS A 31 17.49 -15.71 37.85
N ALA A 32 18.37 -16.55 38.39
CA ALA A 32 18.44 -16.84 39.81
C ALA A 32 19.90 -16.81 40.26
N THR A 33 20.20 -15.72 40.96
CA THR A 33 21.37 -15.43 41.77
C THR A 33 21.67 -16.53 42.79
N ARG A 34 22.89 -17.10 42.74
CA ARG A 34 23.46 -17.85 43.87
C ARG A 34 24.19 -16.89 44.79
N ARG A 35 23.52 -16.53 45.88
CA ARG A 35 24.16 -16.16 47.14
C ARG A 35 24.81 -17.41 47.76
N GLU A 36 25.74 -17.15 48.67
CA GLU A 36 26.35 -18.07 49.63
C GLU A 36 27.72 -18.63 49.26
N VAL A 37 28.74 -17.82 49.57
CA VAL A 37 29.89 -18.33 50.34
C VAL A 37 29.94 -17.51 51.64
N VAL A 38 29.33 -18.10 52.68
CA VAL A 38 29.90 -18.30 54.03
C VAL A 38 30.57 -17.07 54.65
N ASP A 39 29.84 -16.32 55.50
CA ASP A 39 29.82 -16.52 56.97
C ASP A 39 31.20 -16.76 57.58
N GLY A 40 31.87 -15.67 57.98
CA GLY A 40 33.12 -15.80 58.71
C GLY A 40 33.84 -14.49 58.96
N PHE A 41 33.15 -13.45 59.42
CA PHE A 41 33.68 -12.37 60.28
C PHE A 41 32.59 -11.29 60.50
N VAL A 42 31.44 -11.67 61.05
CA VAL A 42 30.66 -10.66 61.78
C VAL A 42 31.40 -10.43 63.09
N ALA A 43 31.63 -9.15 63.38
CA ALA A 43 32.20 -8.56 64.59
C ALA A 43 33.72 -8.27 64.54
N VAL A 44 34.02 -7.01 64.84
CA VAL A 44 35.34 -6.41 65.07
C VAL A 44 36.07 -5.92 63.81
N ALA A 45 35.47 -4.97 63.09
CA ALA A 45 36.18 -3.81 62.51
C ALA A 45 35.21 -2.72 62.00
N ALA A 46 34.01 -2.62 62.58
CA ALA A 46 33.11 -1.50 62.33
C ALA A 46 33.61 -0.24 63.04
N SER A 47 34.77 0.29 62.65
CA SER A 47 35.28 1.63 63.03
C SER A 47 36.55 2.09 62.29
N ALA A 48 37.09 1.36 61.30
CA ALA A 48 38.37 1.75 60.68
C ALA A 48 38.43 1.53 59.16
N LEU A 49 37.37 1.86 58.42
CA LEU A 49 37.44 2.14 56.97
C LEU A 49 36.22 2.93 56.47
N ALA A 50 35.68 3.84 57.29
CA ALA A 50 34.62 4.76 56.86
C ALA A 50 35.17 6.03 56.18
N SER A 51 36.50 6.15 56.05
CA SER A 51 37.18 7.34 55.51
C SER A 51 37.73 7.19 54.09
N GLU A 52 37.52 6.05 53.41
CA GLU A 52 37.97 5.84 52.01
C GLU A 52 36.83 5.61 51.00
N LEU A 53 35.59 5.96 51.37
CA LEU A 53 34.47 6.06 50.42
C LEU A 53 34.06 7.50 50.11
N ALA A 54 34.83 8.49 50.59
CA ALA A 54 34.72 9.88 50.16
C ALA A 54 35.51 10.10 48.86
N GLY A 55 35.13 9.40 47.80
CA GLY A 55 35.88 9.47 46.54
C GLY A 55 35.26 8.75 45.36
N VAL A 56 33.97 8.40 45.39
CA VAL A 56 33.26 8.07 44.14
C VAL A 56 32.74 9.38 43.58
N SER A 57 33.61 10.11 42.88
CA SER A 57 33.15 11.13 41.96
C SER A 57 32.14 10.45 41.02
N PRO A 58 30.96 11.05 40.75
CA PRO A 58 30.15 10.57 39.66
C PRO A 58 31.05 10.58 38.42
N ALA A 59 31.12 9.44 37.72
CA ALA A 59 31.70 9.40 36.38
C ALA A 59 30.79 10.25 35.47
N LEU A 60 30.95 11.57 35.57
CA LEU A 60 30.51 12.54 34.59
C LEU A 60 31.27 12.15 33.33
N ALA A 61 30.57 11.51 32.39
CA ALA A 61 31.08 11.35 31.05
C ALA A 61 31.50 12.76 30.57
N LEU A 62 32.80 12.95 30.35
CA LEU A 62 33.38 14.15 29.73
C LEU A 62 33.03 14.20 28.23
N LEU A 63 31.80 13.89 27.87
CA LEU A 63 31.26 14.20 26.56
C LEU A 63 30.74 15.63 26.66
N GLN A 64 31.38 16.55 25.96
CA GLN A 64 30.84 17.90 25.82
C GLN A 64 29.45 17.76 25.17
N PRO A 65 28.40 18.38 25.73
CA PRO A 65 27.09 18.34 25.10
C PRO A 65 27.18 19.08 23.75
N ASN A 66 26.99 18.35 22.64
CA ASN A 66 27.09 18.84 21.26
C ASN A 66 28.44 19.48 20.92
N ASP A 67 29.47 18.67 20.72
CA ASP A 67 30.66 19.14 20.02
C ASP A 67 30.39 19.31 18.51
N GLU A 68 31.16 20.18 17.86
CA GLU A 68 31.03 20.43 16.41
C GLU A 68 31.26 19.16 15.57
N GLU A 69 31.99 18.19 16.12
CA GLU A 69 32.25 16.89 15.50
C GLU A 69 31.01 15.99 15.47
N ASP A 70 30.20 15.93 16.54
CA ASP A 70 28.95 15.18 16.56
C ASP A 70 27.93 15.76 15.57
N GLU A 71 27.84 17.08 15.46
CA GLU A 71 26.98 17.74 14.47
C GLU A 71 27.45 17.44 13.03
N ALA A 72 28.76 17.49 12.78
CA ALA A 72 29.34 17.14 11.49
C ALA A 72 29.11 15.66 11.14
N PHE A 73 29.19 14.75 12.11
CA PHE A 73 28.94 13.33 11.92
C PHE A 73 27.47 13.05 11.59
N LEU A 74 26.54 13.71 12.29
CA LEU A 74 25.11 13.64 11.99
C LEU A 74 24.78 14.25 10.62
N ALA A 75 25.40 15.37 10.25
CA ALA A 75 25.25 15.97 8.93
C ALA A 75 25.74 15.03 7.82
N LYS A 76 26.90 14.39 8.00
CA LYS A 76 27.47 13.39 7.08
C LYS A 76 26.58 12.15 6.97
N ALA A 77 26.00 11.67 8.07
CA ALA A 77 25.07 10.55 8.07
C ALA A 77 23.77 10.88 7.30
N ARG A 78 23.22 12.09 7.50
CA ARG A 78 22.06 12.61 6.76
C ARG A 78 22.36 12.74 5.28
N GLU A 79 23.54 13.28 4.93
CA GLU A 79 23.97 13.43 3.55
C GLU A 79 24.16 12.07 2.85
N ASN A 80 24.79 11.10 3.52
CA ASN A 80 24.93 9.73 3.00
C ASN A 80 23.58 9.06 2.75
N ARG A 81 22.61 9.24 3.65
CA ARG A 81 21.24 8.74 3.44
C ARG A 81 20.58 9.43 2.26
N ALA A 82 20.71 10.75 2.13
CA ALA A 82 20.15 11.52 1.02
C ALA A 82 20.77 11.09 -0.32
N LYS A 83 22.09 10.92 -0.38
CA LYS A 83 22.82 10.40 -1.55
C LYS A 83 22.31 9.02 -1.95
N ARG A 84 22.10 8.12 -0.98
CA ARG A 84 21.54 6.78 -1.26
C ARG A 84 20.14 6.87 -1.84
N ILE A 85 19.25 7.67 -1.23
CA ILE A 85 17.88 7.87 -1.74
C ILE A 85 17.91 8.41 -3.17
N GLN A 86 18.72 9.44 -3.44
CA GLN A 86 18.85 9.99 -4.79
C GLN A 86 19.36 8.96 -5.78
N SER A 87 20.32 8.11 -5.37
CA SER A 87 20.83 7.04 -6.23
C SER A 87 19.77 5.99 -6.56
N GLU A 88 18.93 5.60 -5.59
CA GLU A 88 17.83 4.66 -5.83
C GLU A 88 16.74 5.28 -6.72
N VAL A 89 16.36 6.54 -6.47
CA VAL A 89 15.41 7.27 -7.34
C VAL A 89 15.94 7.39 -8.77
N GLN A 90 17.24 7.61 -8.95
CA GLN A 90 17.83 7.63 -10.29
C GLN A 90 17.82 6.25 -10.94
N LYS A 91 18.09 5.17 -10.20
CA LYS A 91 17.99 3.79 -10.71
C LYS A 91 16.56 3.46 -11.12
N GLU A 92 15.57 3.83 -10.31
CA GLU A 92 14.15 3.65 -10.63
C GLU A 92 13.76 4.41 -11.91
N LYS A 93 14.16 5.68 -12.03
CA LYS A 93 13.92 6.48 -13.24
C LYS A 93 14.58 5.86 -14.48
N ARG A 94 15.83 5.39 -14.35
CA ARG A 94 16.53 4.70 -15.43
C ARG A 94 15.79 3.42 -15.82
N TYR A 95 15.41 2.60 -14.85
CA TYR A 95 14.64 1.39 -15.10
C TYR A 95 13.32 1.65 -15.81
N VAL A 96 12.55 2.69 -15.43
CA VAL A 96 11.30 3.03 -16.11
C VAL A 96 11.53 3.44 -17.57
N ASN A 97 12.61 4.18 -17.86
CA ASN A 97 12.97 4.55 -19.23
C ASN A 97 13.48 3.35 -20.02
N ASP A 98 14.40 2.56 -19.46
CA ASP A 98 15.07 1.44 -20.13
C ASP A 98 14.12 0.27 -20.37
N ALA A 99 13.20 0.00 -19.43
CA ALA A 99 12.19 -1.06 -19.57
C ALA A 99 10.99 -0.64 -20.45
N GLY A 100 11.02 0.55 -21.06
CA GLY A 100 9.92 1.03 -21.91
C GLY A 100 8.60 1.19 -21.16
N LEU A 101 8.64 1.36 -19.83
CA LEU A 101 7.46 1.52 -18.98
C LEU A 101 6.93 2.95 -18.97
N LYS A 102 7.65 3.87 -19.59
CA LYS A 102 7.22 5.26 -19.75
C LYS A 102 6.06 5.33 -20.74
N LEU A 103 4.89 5.75 -20.27
CA LEU A 103 3.79 6.08 -21.16
C LEU A 103 4.12 7.37 -21.93
N ASP A 104 3.73 7.39 -23.19
CA ASP A 104 3.67 8.62 -23.98
C ASP A 104 2.76 9.64 -23.28
N GLU A 105 2.97 10.94 -23.53
CA GLU A 105 2.17 11.99 -22.87
C GLU A 105 0.67 11.79 -23.09
N ASN A 106 0.26 11.45 -24.31
CA ASN A 106 -1.13 11.19 -24.64
C ASN A 106 -1.66 9.90 -23.99
N ALA A 107 -0.86 8.83 -23.98
CA ALA A 107 -1.23 7.59 -23.30
C ALA A 107 -1.35 7.79 -21.78
N SER A 108 -0.55 8.69 -21.20
CA SER A 108 -0.62 9.06 -19.79
C SER A 108 -1.94 9.75 -19.44
N LYS A 109 -2.47 10.61 -20.32
CA LYS A 109 -3.79 11.24 -20.12
C LYS A 109 -4.93 10.21 -20.16
N VAL A 110 -4.86 9.22 -21.06
CA VAL A 110 -5.79 8.08 -21.08
C VAL A 110 -5.63 7.21 -19.83
N GLN A 111 -4.41 7.02 -19.32
CA GLN A 111 -4.15 6.31 -18.07
C GLN A 111 -4.73 7.02 -16.84
N VAL A 112 -4.76 8.36 -16.82
CA VAL A 112 -5.46 9.13 -15.77
C VAL A 112 -6.95 8.81 -15.78
N ALA A 113 -7.59 8.68 -16.94
CA ALA A 113 -8.99 8.25 -17.04
C ALA A 113 -9.21 6.84 -16.47
N VAL A 114 -8.30 5.89 -16.75
CA VAL A 114 -8.33 4.53 -16.15
C VAL A 114 -8.27 4.62 -14.63
N TYR A 115 -7.34 5.41 -14.10
CA TYR A 115 -7.17 5.60 -12.66
C TYR A 115 -8.43 6.21 -12.01
N LYS A 116 -9.00 7.25 -12.63
CA LYS A 116 -10.18 7.95 -12.14
C LYS A 116 -11.40 7.03 -12.10
N LEU A 117 -11.62 6.26 -13.17
CA LEU A 117 -12.68 5.25 -13.18
C LEU A 117 -12.43 4.13 -12.18
N SER A 118 -11.20 3.65 -12.01
CA SER A 118 -10.90 2.63 -10.99
C SER A 118 -11.24 3.12 -9.57
N LYS A 119 -10.89 4.38 -9.24
CA LYS A 119 -11.19 4.98 -7.94
C LYS A 119 -12.69 5.18 -7.71
N SER A 120 -13.41 5.73 -8.68
CA SER A 120 -14.86 5.91 -8.57
C SER A 120 -15.59 4.57 -8.54
N GLY A 121 -15.19 3.60 -9.37
CA GLY A 121 -15.71 2.23 -9.35
C GLY A 121 -15.50 1.54 -7.99
N ALA A 122 -14.34 1.72 -7.36
CA ALA A 122 -14.09 1.21 -6.01
C ALA A 122 -14.99 1.86 -4.96
N ALA A 123 -15.31 3.16 -5.09
CA ALA A 123 -16.26 3.84 -4.21
C ALA A 123 -17.70 3.35 -4.42
N ILE A 124 -18.15 3.22 -5.68
CA ILE A 124 -19.46 2.65 -6.04
C ILE A 124 -19.60 1.22 -5.52
N ALA A 125 -18.56 0.40 -5.62
CA ALA A 125 -18.56 -0.96 -5.10
C ALA A 125 -18.77 -1.04 -3.58
N ARG A 126 -18.38 0.01 -2.84
CA ARG A 126 -18.59 0.15 -1.39
C ARG A 126 -19.93 0.82 -1.04
N GLY A 127 -20.72 1.22 -2.02
CA GLY A 127 -21.95 2.01 -1.82
C GLY A 127 -21.70 3.49 -1.53
N ASP A 128 -20.46 3.97 -1.66
CA ASP A 128 -20.09 5.35 -1.41
C ASP A 128 -20.22 6.20 -2.69
N LEU A 129 -21.47 6.58 -3.00
CA LEU A 129 -21.77 7.37 -4.19
C LEU A 129 -21.26 8.81 -4.09
N GLY A 130 -21.28 9.39 -2.89
CA GLY A 130 -20.72 10.73 -2.66
C GLY A 130 -19.19 10.77 -2.87
N GLY A 131 -18.48 9.76 -2.39
CA GLY A 131 -17.06 9.57 -2.66
C GLY A 131 -16.79 9.33 -4.16
N ALA A 132 -17.65 8.57 -4.83
CA ALA A 132 -17.53 8.35 -6.27
C ALA A 132 -17.68 9.66 -7.08
N SER A 133 -18.70 10.47 -6.77
CA SER A 133 -18.87 11.80 -7.37
C SER A 133 -17.69 12.71 -7.10
N SER A 134 -17.16 12.70 -5.87
CA SER A 134 -15.98 13.48 -5.51
C SER A 134 -14.74 13.08 -6.33
N GLU A 135 -14.51 11.77 -6.52
CA GLU A 135 -13.39 11.28 -7.35
C GLU A 135 -13.53 11.66 -8.83
N LEU A 136 -14.76 11.62 -9.36
CA LEU A 136 -15.08 12.03 -10.73
C LEU A 136 -14.90 13.53 -10.95
N ALA A 137 -15.20 14.37 -9.96
CA ALA A 137 -14.99 15.82 -10.01
C ALA A 137 -13.54 16.24 -9.68
N ALA A 138 -12.82 15.42 -8.92
CA ALA A 138 -11.47 15.73 -8.48
C ALA A 138 -10.49 15.77 -9.65
N GLY A 139 -9.70 16.84 -9.74
CA GLY A 139 -8.67 16.98 -10.77
C GLY A 139 -9.14 17.63 -12.07
N GLY A 140 -10.37 18.17 -12.11
CA GLY A 140 -10.86 18.95 -13.25
C GLY A 140 -11.30 18.09 -14.42
N ASP A 141 -11.13 18.61 -15.64
CA ASP A 141 -11.70 18.03 -16.86
C ASP A 141 -10.85 16.89 -17.46
N TRP A 142 -10.54 15.89 -16.64
CA TRP A 142 -9.72 14.73 -17.02
C TRP A 142 -10.33 13.91 -18.16
N ALA A 143 -11.67 13.89 -18.26
CA ALA A 143 -12.38 13.17 -19.32
C ALA A 143 -12.12 13.82 -20.69
N SER A 144 -12.26 15.15 -20.79
CA SER A 144 -11.93 15.93 -21.98
C SER A 144 -10.44 15.86 -22.34
N GLN A 145 -9.55 15.85 -21.34
CA GLN A 145 -8.12 15.67 -21.57
C GLN A 145 -7.80 14.28 -22.14
N ALA A 146 -8.48 13.23 -21.67
CA ALA A 146 -8.33 11.89 -22.20
C ALA A 146 -8.87 11.75 -23.62
N THR A 147 -10.02 12.35 -23.95
CA THR A 147 -10.57 12.33 -25.31
C THR A 147 -9.73 13.15 -26.29
N SER A 148 -9.22 14.30 -25.89
CA SER A 148 -8.29 15.11 -26.69
C SER A 148 -6.97 14.37 -26.95
N ALA A 149 -6.44 13.68 -25.94
CA ALA A 149 -5.26 12.85 -26.08
C ALA A 149 -5.50 11.64 -27.00
N ALA A 150 -6.65 11.00 -26.87
CA ALA A 150 -7.06 9.89 -27.73
C ALA A 150 -7.27 10.35 -29.19
N GLU A 151 -7.81 11.54 -29.42
CA GLU A 151 -7.91 12.15 -30.76
C GLU A 151 -6.53 12.33 -31.40
N ALA A 152 -5.56 12.86 -30.65
CA ALA A 152 -4.18 12.98 -31.11
C ALA A 152 -3.53 11.62 -31.45
N LEU A 153 -4.11 10.52 -30.96
CA LEU A 153 -3.70 9.14 -31.24
C LEU A 153 -4.56 8.46 -32.32
N GLY A 154 -5.58 9.15 -32.87
CA GLY A 154 -6.42 8.68 -33.96
C GLY A 154 -7.82 8.21 -33.58
N ALA A 155 -8.27 8.42 -32.34
CA ALA A 155 -9.64 8.08 -31.92
C ALA A 155 -10.69 9.05 -32.50
N GLY A 156 -11.83 8.49 -32.92
CA GLY A 156 -12.88 9.21 -33.62
C GLY A 156 -14.16 9.29 -32.79
N GLU A 157 -15.12 8.42 -33.10
CA GLU A 157 -16.48 8.44 -32.57
C GLU A 157 -16.57 8.02 -31.09
N SER A 158 -15.65 7.17 -30.63
CA SER A 158 -15.58 6.68 -29.24
C SER A 158 -15.47 7.79 -28.20
N ARG A 159 -14.93 8.96 -28.57
CA ARG A 159 -14.73 10.12 -27.68
C ARG A 159 -16.04 10.66 -27.11
N ALA A 160 -17.00 10.95 -27.98
CA ALA A 160 -18.30 11.48 -27.57
C ALA A 160 -19.09 10.46 -26.72
N ARG A 161 -18.95 9.16 -27.04
CA ARG A 161 -19.56 8.09 -26.24
C ARG A 161 -18.94 8.04 -24.84
N PHE A 162 -17.61 8.16 -24.74
CA PHE A 162 -16.90 8.18 -23.46
C PHE A 162 -17.32 9.38 -22.61
N GLU A 163 -17.27 10.61 -23.14
CA GLU A 163 -17.69 11.81 -22.40
C GLU A 163 -19.13 11.72 -21.92
N LYS A 164 -20.06 11.30 -22.80
CA LYS A 164 -21.46 11.13 -22.44
C LYS A 164 -21.63 10.09 -21.33
N SER A 165 -20.90 8.98 -21.40
CA SER A 165 -20.98 7.93 -20.38
C SER A 165 -20.43 8.36 -19.02
N VAL A 166 -19.39 9.20 -18.98
CA VAL A 166 -18.83 9.74 -17.74
C VAL A 166 -19.77 10.78 -17.13
N ALA A 167 -20.37 11.64 -17.96
CA ALA A 167 -21.38 12.60 -17.51
C ALA A 167 -22.60 11.89 -16.91
N GLU A 168 -23.06 10.81 -17.55
CA GLU A 168 -24.16 10.00 -17.02
C GLU A 168 -23.77 9.33 -15.70
N LEU A 169 -22.55 8.76 -15.60
CA LEU A 169 -22.05 8.19 -14.36
C LEU A 169 -22.06 9.21 -13.21
N ALA A 170 -21.53 10.41 -13.44
CA ALA A 170 -21.55 11.48 -12.44
C ALA A 170 -22.98 11.82 -12.01
N ARG A 171 -23.90 11.94 -12.97
CA ARG A 171 -25.33 12.20 -12.69
C ARG A 171 -25.98 11.10 -11.83
N GLN A 172 -25.66 9.83 -12.11
CA GLN A 172 -26.21 8.71 -11.34
C GLN A 172 -25.61 8.61 -9.93
N CYS A 173 -24.31 8.92 -9.77
CA CYS A 173 -23.70 9.02 -8.45
C CYS A 173 -24.31 10.17 -7.62
N ASP A 174 -24.54 11.33 -8.23
CA ASP A 174 -25.19 12.48 -7.56
C ASP A 174 -26.68 12.23 -7.26
N GLY A 175 -27.35 11.46 -8.12
CA GLY A 175 -28.76 11.08 -7.95
C GLY A 175 -29.00 10.06 -6.84
N GLY A 176 -27.95 9.39 -6.34
CA GLY A 176 -28.04 8.43 -5.25
C GLY A 176 -28.60 7.05 -5.62
N ASP A 177 -28.78 6.75 -6.92
CA ASP A 177 -29.24 5.44 -7.37
C ASP A 177 -28.04 4.50 -7.59
N GLU A 178 -27.81 3.61 -6.62
CA GLU A 178 -26.68 2.68 -6.64
C GLU A 178 -26.73 1.70 -7.82
N SER A 179 -27.93 1.24 -8.21
CA SER A 179 -28.09 0.29 -9.31
C SER A 179 -27.78 0.97 -10.66
N ALA A 180 -28.33 2.17 -10.85
CA ALA A 180 -28.05 2.97 -12.04
C ALA A 180 -26.59 3.43 -12.09
N ALA A 181 -25.98 3.79 -10.97
CA ALA A 181 -24.56 4.16 -10.90
C ALA A 181 -23.65 2.98 -11.28
N LYS A 182 -23.95 1.76 -10.83
CA LYS A 182 -23.22 0.54 -11.24
C LYS A 182 -23.35 0.27 -12.73
N ALA A 183 -24.57 0.41 -13.28
CA ALA A 183 -24.79 0.23 -14.71
C ALA A 183 -24.06 1.29 -15.55
N ALA A 184 -24.11 2.56 -15.12
CA ALA A 184 -23.40 3.66 -15.74
C ALA A 184 -21.89 3.45 -15.67
N PHE A 185 -21.36 2.97 -14.54
CA PHE A 185 -19.93 2.68 -14.38
C PHE A 185 -19.43 1.63 -15.38
N VAL A 186 -20.20 0.56 -15.58
CA VAL A 186 -19.89 -0.46 -16.59
C VAL A 186 -19.94 0.14 -18.00
N ALA A 187 -20.91 1.01 -18.29
CA ALA A 187 -20.98 1.70 -19.58
C ALA A 187 -19.76 2.61 -19.81
N SER A 188 -19.35 3.41 -18.81
CA SER A 188 -18.16 4.25 -18.90
C SER A 188 -16.87 3.44 -19.07
N SER A 189 -16.77 2.31 -18.37
CA SER A 189 -15.61 1.42 -18.49
C SER A 189 -15.51 0.79 -19.87
N ARG A 190 -16.64 0.41 -20.49
CA ARG A 190 -16.69 -0.08 -21.87
C ARG A 190 -16.31 1.00 -22.87
N ALA A 191 -16.87 2.20 -22.72
CA ALA A 191 -16.55 3.33 -23.58
C ALA A 191 -15.06 3.72 -23.48
N LEU A 192 -14.45 3.65 -22.29
CA LEU A 192 -13.01 3.87 -22.13
C LEU A 192 -12.18 2.80 -22.85
N LYS A 193 -12.61 1.53 -22.80
CA LYS A 193 -11.95 0.44 -23.51
C LYS A 193 -12.00 0.66 -25.03
N GLU A 194 -13.16 1.02 -25.57
CA GLU A 194 -13.33 1.38 -26.98
C GLU A 194 -12.43 2.57 -27.36
N LEU A 195 -12.39 3.61 -26.54
CA LEU A 195 -11.53 4.78 -26.73
C LEU A 195 -10.05 4.40 -26.79
N ALA A 196 -9.60 3.53 -25.87
CA ALA A 196 -8.23 3.06 -25.80
C ALA A 196 -7.86 2.12 -26.98
N GLU A 197 -8.81 1.33 -27.47
CA GLU A 197 -8.67 0.47 -28.65
C GLU A 197 -8.50 1.32 -29.93
N GLU A 198 -9.35 2.32 -30.14
CA GLU A 198 -9.23 3.24 -31.28
C GLU A 198 -7.93 4.04 -31.24
N ALA A 199 -7.52 4.50 -30.05
CA ALA A 199 -6.25 5.20 -29.84
C ALA A 199 -5.02 4.27 -29.88
N LYS A 200 -5.20 2.94 -30.00
CA LYS A 200 -4.12 1.93 -30.04
C LYS A 200 -3.18 1.99 -28.83
N VAL A 201 -3.72 2.26 -27.65
CA VAL A 201 -2.94 2.37 -26.40
C VAL A 201 -3.24 1.28 -25.38
N VAL A 202 -4.16 0.35 -25.66
CA VAL A 202 -4.59 -0.70 -24.72
C VAL A 202 -3.41 -1.44 -24.08
N ASP A 203 -2.42 -1.85 -24.87
CA ASP A 203 -1.26 -2.62 -24.38
C ASP A 203 -0.30 -1.79 -23.52
N LYS A 204 -0.41 -0.45 -23.57
CA LYS A 204 0.38 0.48 -22.78
C LYS A 204 -0.31 0.84 -21.46
N LEU A 205 -1.64 0.71 -21.40
CA LEU A 205 -2.42 1.03 -20.21
C LEU A 205 -2.24 -0.05 -19.15
N ARG A 206 -2.22 0.37 -17.88
CA ARG A 206 -2.06 -0.52 -16.73
C ARG A 206 -3.27 -0.42 -15.83
N LEU A 207 -3.83 -1.57 -15.46
CA LEU A 207 -4.81 -1.63 -14.39
C LEU A 207 -4.06 -1.49 -13.06
N LEU A 208 -4.53 -0.57 -12.23
CA LEU A 208 -3.99 -0.29 -10.89
C LEU A 208 -4.73 -1.11 -9.84
#